data_AF-A0A7W5GU88-F1
#
_entry.id   AF-A0A7W5GU88-F1
#
_cell.length_a   1.000
_cell.length_b   1.000
_cell.length_c   1.000
_cell.angle_alpha   90.00
_cell.angle_beta   90.00
_cell.angle_gamma   90.00
#
_symmetry.space_group_name_H-M   'P 1'
#
loop_
_entity.id
_entity.type
_entity.pdbx_description
1 polymer ?
#
loop_
_entity_poly.entity_id
_entity_poly.type
_entity_poly.pdbx_seq_one_letter_code
_entity_poly.pdbx_strand_id
1 'polypeptide(L)'
;MLWQFIVGGIVCVLNIAIHALVMTTAVHVAHREGSKKRANPSLFLIVVMIPTVSILMITHALEVFVWSLVYTLVGAAPANTDMLYFAFVNYTTLGYGDVVPVADWRLLGPLTAMNGVLLFGWSTAVIFEVLRKALERTADAF
;
A
#
# COMPACT_ATOMS: atom_id res chain seq x y z
N MET A 1 -11.80 11.47 21.20
CA MET A 1 -10.41 11.55 20.70
C MET A 1 -9.63 10.27 20.95
N LEU A 2 -9.45 9.81 22.20
CA LEU A 2 -8.76 8.54 22.50
C LEU A 2 -9.33 7.35 21.71
N TRP A 3 -10.66 7.24 21.64
CA TRP A 3 -11.33 6.18 20.89
C TRP A 3 -10.99 6.18 19.39
N GLN A 4 -10.83 7.35 18.77
CA GLN A 4 -10.44 7.46 17.36
C GLN A 4 -9.02 6.96 17.13
N PHE A 5 -8.11 7.22 18.08
CA PHE A 5 -6.74 6.67 18.03
C PHE A 5 -6.72 5.16 18.18
N ILE A 6 -7.56 4.59 19.05
CA ILE A 6 -7.64 3.13 19.22
C ILE A 6 -8.17 2.49 17.94
N VAL A 7 -9.31 2.97 17.43
CA VAL A 7 -9.92 2.44 16.21
C VAL A 7 -8.98 2.60 15.02
N GLY A 8 -8.51 3.82 14.75
CA GLY A 8 -7.59 4.06 13.64
C GLY A 8 -6.27 3.32 13.80
N GLY A 9 -5.73 3.20 15.02
CA GLY A 9 -4.51 2.45 15.31
C GLY A 9 -4.64 0.95 15.02
N ILE A 10 -5.78 0.34 15.38
CA ILE A 10 -6.06 -1.07 15.05
C ILE A 10 -6.07 -1.26 13.54
N VAL A 11 -6.72 -0.36 12.78
CA VAL A 11 -6.75 -0.43 11.32
C VAL A 11 -5.37 -0.24 10.71
N CYS A 12 -4.59 0.72 11.22
CA CYS A 12 -3.21 0.92 10.80
C CYS A 12 -2.37 -0.36 10.98
N VAL A 13 -2.44 -0.99 12.16
CA VAL A 13 -1.69 -2.22 12.46
C VAL A 13 -2.15 -3.37 11.57
N LEU A 14 -3.46 -3.50 11.34
CA LEU A 14 -4.00 -4.51 10.42
C LEU A 14 -3.46 -4.32 9.00
N ASN A 15 -3.51 -3.10 8.47
CA ASN A 15 -2.97 -2.79 7.14
C ASN A 15 -1.45 -3.01 7.09
N ILE A 16 -0.71 -2.61 8.12
CA ILE A 16 0.74 -2.89 8.20
C ILE A 16 1.01 -4.40 8.15
N ALA A 17 0.21 -5.22 8.84
CA ALA A 17 0.36 -6.67 8.82
C ALA A 17 0.04 -7.26 7.43
N ILE A 18 -1.05 -6.81 6.79
CA ILE A 18 -1.41 -7.18 5.41
C ILE A 18 -0.25 -6.83 4.46
N HIS A 19 0.23 -5.59 4.54
CA HIS A 19 1.34 -5.10 3.72
C HIS A 19 2.58 -5.95 3.91
N ALA A 20 3.01 -6.13 5.16
CA ALA A 20 4.23 -6.89 5.50
C ALA A 20 4.20 -8.33 4.98
N LEU A 21 3.03 -8.99 5.02
CA LEU A 21 2.87 -10.33 4.45
C LEU A 21 3.09 -10.32 2.92
N VAL A 22 2.56 -9.32 2.22
CA VAL A 22 2.80 -9.18 0.78
C VAL A 22 4.26 -8.81 0.50
N MET A 23 4.87 -7.91 1.27
CA MET A 23 6.26 -7.52 1.06
C MET A 23 7.23 -8.69 1.23
N THR A 24 7.03 -9.50 2.28
CA THR A 24 7.88 -10.67 2.54
C THR A 24 7.77 -11.70 1.42
N THR A 25 6.56 -11.96 0.91
CA THR A 25 6.37 -12.86 -0.24
C THR A 25 6.97 -12.29 -1.53
N ALA A 26 6.76 -11.01 -1.84
CA ALA A 26 7.32 -10.35 -3.03
C ALA A 26 8.85 -10.39 -3.04
N VAL A 27 9.50 -10.04 -1.93
CA VAL A 27 10.96 -10.09 -1.78
C VAL A 27 11.48 -11.53 -1.90
N HIS A 28 10.80 -12.49 -1.27
CA HIS A 28 11.21 -13.90 -1.34
C HIS A 28 11.13 -14.47 -2.76
N VAL A 29 10.06 -14.18 -3.49
CA VAL A 29 9.88 -14.61 -4.89
C VAL A 29 10.92 -13.95 -5.81
N ALA A 30 11.13 -12.64 -5.67
CA ALA A 30 12.17 -11.92 -6.43
C ALA A 30 13.57 -12.49 -6.17
N HIS A 31 13.84 -13.02 -4.98
CA HIS A 31 15.10 -13.71 -4.68
C HIS A 31 15.18 -15.11 -5.30
N ARG A 32 14.10 -15.90 -5.28
CA ARG A 32 14.06 -17.29 -5.80
C ARG A 32 14.16 -17.39 -7.33
N GLU A 33 13.47 -16.52 -8.07
CA GLU A 33 13.49 -16.52 -9.55
C GLU A 33 14.86 -16.12 -10.16
N GLY A 34 15.82 -15.80 -9.29
CA GLY A 34 17.18 -15.40 -9.64
C GLY A 34 18.15 -16.49 -10.07
N SER A 35 17.78 -17.76 -10.05
CA SER A 35 18.72 -18.86 -10.27
C SER A 35 19.01 -19.18 -11.73
N LYS A 36 18.27 -18.64 -12.69
CA LYS A 36 18.42 -18.97 -14.11
C LYS A 36 19.07 -17.80 -14.86
N LYS A 37 20.26 -18.00 -15.43
CA LYS A 37 20.90 -17.06 -16.37
C LYS A 37 19.93 -16.79 -17.53
N ARG A 38 19.33 -15.61 -17.58
CA ARG A 38 18.47 -15.18 -18.69
C ARG A 38 19.30 -14.38 -19.69
N ALA A 39 19.14 -14.70 -20.97
CA ALA A 39 19.94 -14.12 -22.06
C ALA A 39 19.64 -12.64 -22.38
N ASN A 40 18.55 -12.06 -21.84
CA ASN A 40 18.19 -10.67 -22.08
C ASN A 40 17.88 -9.93 -20.75
N PRO A 41 18.79 -9.06 -20.30
CA PRO A 41 18.64 -8.25 -19.09
C PRO A 41 17.38 -7.37 -19.02
N SER A 42 17.06 -6.69 -20.12
CA SER A 42 15.91 -5.78 -20.17
C SER A 42 14.59 -6.53 -20.03
N LEU A 43 14.49 -7.71 -20.63
CA LEU A 43 13.31 -8.57 -20.48
C LEU A 43 13.18 -9.11 -19.04
N PHE A 44 14.31 -9.43 -18.39
CA PHE A 44 14.30 -9.87 -16.99
C PHE A 44 13.77 -8.78 -16.06
N LEU A 45 14.23 -7.53 -16.22
CA LEU A 45 13.72 -6.38 -15.47
C LEU A 45 12.21 -6.21 -15.65
N ILE A 46 11.71 -6.26 -16.88
CA ILE A 46 10.26 -6.14 -17.18
C ILE A 46 9.46 -7.25 -16.46
N VAL A 47 9.90 -8.51 -16.60
CA VAL A 47 9.19 -9.68 -16.05
C VAL A 47 9.16 -9.68 -14.52
N VAL A 48 10.13 -9.05 -13.85
CA VAL A 48 10.17 -8.96 -12.38
C VAL A 48 9.44 -7.72 -11.88
N MET A 49 9.64 -6.56 -12.52
CA MET A 49 9.10 -5.29 -12.03
C MET A 49 7.60 -5.16 -12.24
N ILE A 50 7.05 -5.59 -13.39
CA ILE A 50 5.60 -5.49 -13.65
C ILE A 50 4.79 -6.23 -12.58
N PRO A 51 5.00 -7.54 -12.33
CA PRO A 51 4.25 -8.25 -11.30
C PRO A 51 4.43 -7.66 -9.90
N THR A 52 5.66 -7.22 -9.57
CA THR A 52 5.96 -6.59 -8.28
C THR A 52 5.08 -5.35 -8.06
N VAL A 53 5.08 -4.42 -9.01
CA VAL A 53 4.28 -3.17 -8.89
C VAL A 53 2.78 -3.47 -8.93
N SER A 54 2.34 -4.41 -9.77
CA SER A 54 0.92 -4.79 -9.85
C SER A 54 0.39 -5.38 -8.53
N ILE A 55 1.17 -6.25 -7.88
CA ILE A 55 0.80 -6.83 -6.57
C ILE A 55 0.72 -5.74 -5.50
N LEU A 56 1.66 -4.78 -5.49
CA LEU A 56 1.63 -3.66 -4.56
C LEU A 56 0.40 -2.76 -4.80
N MET A 57 0.04 -2.50 -6.06
CA MET A 57 -1.16 -1.73 -6.40
C MET A 57 -2.43 -2.41 -5.86
N ILE A 58 -2.56 -3.74 -6.04
CA ILE A 58 -3.68 -4.52 -5.50
C ILE A 58 -3.69 -4.46 -3.97
N THR A 59 -2.51 -4.56 -3.35
CA THR A 59 -2.36 -4.51 -1.89
C THR A 59 -2.82 -3.18 -1.32
N HIS A 60 -2.41 -2.06 -1.92
CA HIS A 60 -2.89 -0.74 -1.54
C HIS A 60 -4.41 -0.59 -1.73
N ALA A 61 -4.97 -1.10 -2.82
CA ALA A 61 -6.42 -1.09 -3.00
C ALA A 61 -7.14 -1.88 -1.89
N LEU A 62 -6.63 -3.05 -1.49
CA LEU A 62 -7.16 -3.83 -0.37
C LEU A 62 -7.09 -3.07 0.96
N GLU A 63 -5.98 -2.40 1.24
CA GLU A 63 -5.80 -1.59 2.45
C GLU A 63 -6.77 -0.40 2.50
N VAL A 64 -7.08 0.19 1.34
CA VAL A 64 -8.13 1.21 1.20
C VAL A 64 -9.52 0.61 1.49
N PHE A 65 -9.79 -0.61 1.00
CA PHE A 65 -11.05 -1.30 1.33
C PHE A 65 -11.20 -1.56 2.83
N VAL A 66 -10.11 -1.91 3.54
CA VAL A 66 -10.13 -2.06 5.00
C VAL A 66 -10.53 -0.74 5.68
N TRP A 67 -9.97 0.39 5.25
CA TRP A 67 -10.36 1.71 5.76
C TRP A 67 -11.82 2.07 5.43
N SER A 68 -12.26 1.82 4.21
CA SER A 68 -13.65 2.04 3.77
C SER A 68 -14.66 1.27 4.61
N LEU A 69 -14.36 0.01 4.94
CA LEU A 69 -15.20 -0.80 5.82
C LEU A 69 -15.32 -0.16 7.20
N VAL A 70 -14.20 0.27 7.80
CA VAL A 70 -14.21 0.90 9.12
C VAL A 70 -14.96 2.23 9.10
N TYR A 71 -14.76 3.05 8.07
CA TYR A 71 -15.50 4.29 7.88
C TYR A 71 -17.01 4.07 7.81
N THR A 72 -17.43 3.02 7.12
CA THR A 72 -18.84 2.60 7.02
C THR A 72 -19.38 2.19 8.40
N LEU A 73 -18.65 1.35 9.13
CA LEU A 73 -19.08 0.82 10.43
C LEU A 73 -19.24 1.91 11.51
N VAL A 74 -18.39 2.93 11.49
CA VAL A 74 -18.41 4.00 12.50
C VAL A 74 -19.18 5.25 12.06
N GLY A 75 -19.64 5.31 10.80
CA GLY A 75 -20.26 6.50 10.24
C GLY A 75 -19.30 7.68 10.18
N ALA A 76 -18.08 7.47 9.67
CA ALA A 76 -16.99 8.45 9.73
C ALA A 76 -17.22 9.72 8.90
N ALA A 77 -18.17 9.71 7.97
CA ALA A 77 -18.49 10.79 7.04
C ALA A 77 -20.01 11.02 6.96
N PRO A 78 -20.49 12.14 6.37
CA PRO A 78 -21.91 12.44 6.22
C PRO A 78 -22.71 11.29 5.56
N ALA A 79 -24.01 11.24 5.85
CA ALA A 79 -24.90 10.24 5.25
C ALA A 79 -24.83 10.28 3.71
N ASN A 80 -24.92 9.11 3.08
CA ASN A 80 -24.82 8.91 1.62
C ASN A 80 -23.44 9.20 1.00
N THR A 81 -22.39 9.37 1.80
CA THR A 81 -21.01 9.43 1.30
C THR A 81 -20.59 8.08 0.72
N ASP A 82 -19.94 8.08 -0.44
CA ASP A 82 -19.18 6.92 -0.91
C ASP A 82 -17.92 6.75 -0.03
N MET A 83 -17.99 5.80 0.90
CA MET A 83 -16.92 5.54 1.88
C MET A 83 -15.66 4.98 1.22
N LEU A 84 -15.76 4.31 0.08
CA LEU A 84 -14.59 3.83 -0.66
C LEU A 84 -13.85 4.99 -1.32
N TYR A 85 -14.58 5.88 -1.98
CA TYR A 85 -14.02 7.12 -2.51
C TYR A 85 -13.37 7.96 -1.40
N PHE A 86 -14.07 8.18 -0.29
CA PHE A 86 -13.56 8.93 0.85
C PHE A 86 -12.29 8.29 1.44
N ALA A 87 -12.25 6.95 1.55
CA ALA A 87 -11.04 6.23 1.97
C ALA A 87 -9.89 6.41 0.98
N PHE A 88 -10.12 6.29 -0.32
CA PHE A 88 -9.10 6.53 -1.35
C PHE A 88 -8.51 7.94 -1.26
N VAL A 89 -9.36 8.97 -1.20
CA VAL A 89 -8.95 10.37 -1.15
C VAL A 89 -8.05 10.64 0.06
N ASN A 90 -8.38 10.07 1.22
CA ASN A 90 -7.54 10.22 2.41
C ASN A 90 -6.27 9.37 2.32
N TYR A 91 -6.39 8.07 2.03
CA TYR A 91 -5.28 7.11 2.04
C TYR A 91 -4.16 7.51 1.06
N THR A 92 -4.55 8.00 -0.12
CA THR A 92 -3.60 8.46 -1.14
C THR A 92 -3.10 9.89 -0.91
N THR A 93 -3.57 10.57 0.13
CA THR A 93 -3.30 11.99 0.44
C THR A 93 -3.78 12.98 -0.62
N LEU A 94 -4.68 12.54 -1.49
CA LEU A 94 -5.25 13.36 -2.57
C LEU A 94 -6.04 14.55 -2.03
N GLY A 95 -6.82 14.31 -0.97
CA GLY A 95 -7.37 15.39 -0.13
C GLY A 95 -8.21 16.45 -0.84
N TYR A 96 -9.06 16.09 -1.80
CA TYR A 96 -9.89 17.04 -2.55
C TYR A 96 -10.76 17.96 -1.67
N GLY A 97 -11.13 17.50 -0.47
CA GLY A 97 -11.85 18.31 0.53
C GLY A 97 -13.34 18.50 0.25
N ASP A 98 -13.85 17.82 -0.78
CA ASP A 98 -15.27 17.70 -1.11
C ASP A 98 -16.06 16.89 -0.07
N VAL A 99 -15.41 15.91 0.54
CA VAL A 99 -15.92 15.16 1.70
C VAL A 99 -14.98 15.32 2.88
N VAL A 100 -15.53 15.68 4.04
CA VAL A 100 -14.79 15.79 5.30
C VAL A 100 -15.42 14.89 6.37
N PRO A 101 -14.61 14.32 7.28
CA PRO A 101 -15.13 13.44 8.33
C PRO A 101 -16.00 14.21 9.32
N VAL A 102 -16.96 13.51 9.93
CA VAL A 102 -17.79 14.07 11.01
C VAL A 102 -16.94 14.36 12.26
N ALA A 103 -17.39 15.29 13.10
CA ALA A 103 -16.61 15.78 14.25
C ALA A 103 -16.15 14.67 15.21
N ASP A 104 -16.97 13.63 15.39
CA ASP A 104 -16.72 12.49 16.26
C ASP A 104 -15.66 11.52 15.74
N TRP A 105 -15.31 11.60 14.45
CA TRP A 105 -14.37 10.72 13.76
C TRP A 105 -13.31 11.45 12.93
N ARG A 106 -13.16 12.76 13.15
CA ARG A 106 -12.27 13.63 12.36
C ARG A 106 -10.80 13.22 12.31
N LEU A 107 -10.29 12.50 13.31
CA LEU A 107 -8.90 12.01 13.32
C LEU A 107 -8.70 10.79 12.42
N LEU A 108 -9.77 10.09 12.02
CA LEU A 108 -9.59 8.93 11.15
C LEU A 108 -9.04 9.32 9.78
N GLY A 109 -9.49 10.44 9.19
CA GLY A 109 -8.96 10.94 7.92
C GLY A 109 -7.43 11.10 7.91
N PRO A 110 -6.85 11.91 8.82
CA PRO A 110 -5.41 12.05 8.97
C PRO A 110 -4.68 10.74 9.30
N LEU A 111 -5.27 9.85 10.11
CA LEU A 111 -4.66 8.54 10.42
C LEU A 111 -4.61 7.64 9.18
N THR A 112 -5.66 7.63 8.36
CA THR A 112 -5.72 6.92 7.08
C THR A 112 -4.68 7.45 6.10
N ALA A 113 -4.55 8.78 6.00
CA ALA A 113 -3.53 9.43 5.18
C ALA A 113 -2.11 9.05 5.64
N MET A 114 -1.83 9.14 6.94
CA MET A 114 -0.53 8.76 7.50
C MET A 114 -0.22 7.28 7.25
N ASN A 115 -1.21 6.40 7.39
CA ASN A 115 -1.06 4.98 7.10
C ASN A 115 -0.69 4.75 5.62
N GLY A 116 -1.42 5.35 4.69
CA GLY A 116 -1.13 5.20 3.26
C GLY A 116 0.25 5.74 2.86
N VAL A 117 0.65 6.92 3.35
CA VAL A 117 2.00 7.48 3.11
C VAL A 117 3.10 6.52 3.55
N LEU A 118 2.98 5.96 4.75
CA LEU A 118 3.97 5.01 5.28
C LEU A 118 4.06 3.75 4.42
N LEU A 119 2.92 3.21 3.99
CA LEU A 119 2.88 1.99 3.17
C LEU A 119 3.36 2.24 1.75
N PHE A 120 3.03 3.38 1.12
CA PHE A 120 3.62 3.76 -0.17
C PHE A 120 5.14 3.97 -0.09
N GLY A 121 5.62 4.54 1.01
CA GLY A 121 7.05 4.67 1.30
C GLY A 121 7.74 3.31 1.39
N TRP A 122 7.12 2.35 2.08
CA TRP A 122 7.63 0.97 2.17
C TRP A 122 7.63 0.27 0.80
N SER A 123 6.53 0.37 0.04
CA SER A 123 6.44 -0.10 -1.35
C SER A 123 7.59 0.40 -2.21
N THR A 124 7.91 1.70 -2.12
CA THR A 124 9.01 2.32 -2.88
C THR A 124 10.36 1.70 -2.51
N ALA A 125 10.63 1.49 -1.23
CA ALA A 125 11.88 0.88 -0.76
C ALA A 125 12.07 -0.55 -1.31
N VAL A 126 10.99 -1.35 -1.36
CA VAL A 126 11.05 -2.72 -1.90
C VAL A 126 11.14 -2.73 -3.42
N ILE A 127 10.42 -1.85 -4.12
CA ILE A 127 10.57 -1.67 -5.58
C ILE A 127 12.04 -1.37 -5.91
N PHE A 128 12.68 -0.47 -5.15
CA PHE A 128 14.08 -0.15 -5.33
C PHE A 128 15.01 -1.34 -5.06
N GLU A 129 14.77 -2.11 -4.00
CA GLU A 129 15.56 -3.30 -3.69
C GLU A 129 15.46 -4.37 -4.78
N VAL A 130 14.25 -4.61 -5.31
CA VAL A 130 14.03 -5.55 -6.42
C VAL A 130 14.73 -5.07 -7.69
N LEU A 131 14.63 -3.78 -8.01
CA LEU A 131 15.32 -3.16 -9.14
C LEU A 131 16.84 -3.32 -9.01
N ARG A 132 17.41 -2.95 -7.85
CA ARG A 132 18.85 -3.05 -7.58
C ARG A 132 19.36 -4.46 -7.81
N LYS A 133 18.71 -5.47 -7.23
CA LYS A 133 19.11 -6.87 -7.42
C LYS A 133 18.98 -7.35 -8.86
N ALA A 134 17.98 -6.86 -9.59
CA ALA A 134 17.81 -7.22 -10.99
C ALA A 134 18.90 -6.60 -11.90
N LEU A 135 19.37 -5.39 -11.57
CA LEU A 135 20.47 -4.72 -12.27
C LEU A 135 21.84 -5.35 -11.96
N GLU A 136 22.14 -5.68 -10.69
CA GLU A 136 23.41 -6.34 -10.31
C GLU A 136 23.64 -7.63 -11.12
N ARG A 137 22.58 -8.43 -11.29
CA ARG A 137 22.63 -9.67 -12.07
C ARG A 137 22.80 -9.47 -13.58
N THR A 138 22.42 -8.29 -14.07
CA THR A 138 22.65 -7.91 -15.46
C THR A 138 24.13 -7.58 -15.67
N ALA A 139 24.76 -6.91 -14.71
CA ALA A 139 26.17 -6.56 -14.79
C ALA A 139 27.07 -7.79 -14.74
N ASP A 140 26.72 -8.80 -13.92
CA ASP A 140 27.45 -10.09 -13.84
C ASP A 140 27.31 -10.99 -15.09
N ALA A 141 26.47 -10.60 -16.07
CA ALA A 141 26.22 -11.37 -17.29
C ALA A 141 27.10 -10.96 -18.48
N PHE A 142 27.91 -9.89 -18.34
CA PHE A 142 28.89 -9.40 -19.31
C PHE A 142 30.32 -9.68 -18.83
#